data_AF-A0A9D9QZ63-F1
#
_entry.id   AF-A0A9D9QZ63-F1
#
_cell.length_a   1.000
_cell.length_b   1.000
_cell.length_c   1.000
_cell.angle_alpha   90.00
_cell.angle_beta   90.00
_cell.angle_gamma   90.00
#
_symmetry.space_group_name_H-M   'P 1'
#
loop_
_entity.id
_entity.type
_entity.pdbx_description
1 polymer ?
#
loop_
_entity_poly.entity_id
_entity_poly.type
_entity_poly.pdbx_seq_one_letter_code
_entity_poly.pdbx_strand_id
1 'polypeptide(L)'
;MSNIITYSLQSELAQAAYGTFSGRTIRTIELTENDVGMPISQATTFVEKWQVVTQSPYSITGLSATVFEEIGSGKKYLAIRGTELSGNDLTADGL
;
A
#
# COMPACT_ATOMS: atom_id res chain seq x y z
N MET A 1 -17.38 -17.40 -8.56
CA MET A 1 -16.88 -16.84 -7.28
C MET A 1 -15.45 -16.38 -7.49
N SER A 2 -15.20 -15.14 -7.91
CA SER A 2 -13.81 -14.70 -8.14
C SER A 2 -13.58 -13.19 -8.00
N ASN A 3 -14.54 -12.35 -8.39
CA ASN A 3 -14.26 -10.91 -8.45
C ASN A 3 -14.16 -10.23 -7.08
N ILE A 4 -14.99 -10.62 -6.10
CA ILE A 4 -14.97 -10.01 -4.75
C ILE A 4 -13.62 -10.25 -4.05
N ILE A 5 -13.08 -11.46 -4.17
CA ILE A 5 -11.77 -11.78 -3.57
C ILE A 5 -10.67 -10.98 -4.27
N THR A 6 -10.71 -10.88 -5.60
CA THR A 6 -9.75 -10.08 -6.37
C THR A 6 -9.83 -8.59 -6.00
N TYR A 7 -11.03 -8.03 -5.89
CA TYR A 7 -11.21 -6.62 -5.49
C TYR A 7 -10.76 -6.39 -4.06
N SER A 8 -11.11 -7.28 -3.13
CA SER A 8 -10.65 -7.19 -1.74
C SER A 8 -9.13 -7.21 -1.65
N LEU A 9 -8.47 -8.09 -2.41
CA LEU A 9 -7.01 -8.15 -2.48
C LEU A 9 -6.42 -6.84 -3.04
N GLN A 10 -6.97 -6.35 -4.15
CA GLN A 10 -6.50 -5.11 -4.77
C GLN A 10 -6.69 -3.90 -3.84
N SER A 11 -7.83 -3.82 -3.15
CA SER A 11 -8.12 -2.76 -2.17
C SER A 11 -7.17 -2.82 -0.98
N GLU A 12 -6.86 -4.01 -0.46
CA GLU A 12 -5.93 -4.18 0.65
C GLU A 12 -4.50 -3.76 0.27
N LEU A 13 -4.02 -4.18 -0.92
CA LEU A 13 -2.71 -3.76 -1.44
C LEU A 13 -2.65 -2.25 -1.72
N ALA A 14 -3.74 -1.68 -2.24
CA ALA A 14 -3.85 -0.24 -2.48
C ALA A 14 -3.78 0.56 -1.18
N GLN A 15 -4.46 0.09 -0.11
CA GLN A 15 -4.37 0.71 1.21
C GLN A 15 -2.94 0.61 1.76
N ALA A 16 -2.32 -0.57 1.69
CA ALA A 16 -0.93 -0.76 2.15
C ALA A 16 0.09 0.12 1.41
N ALA A 17 -0.19 0.54 0.17
CA ALA A 17 0.69 1.41 -0.61
C ALA A 17 0.88 2.81 0.01
N TYR A 18 0.01 3.19 0.97
CA TYR A 18 0.18 4.41 1.76
C TYR A 18 1.28 4.29 2.83
N GLY A 19 1.75 3.08 3.12
CA GLY A 19 2.79 2.84 4.11
C GLY A 19 4.17 3.22 3.60
N THR A 20 5.05 3.61 4.51
CA THR A 20 6.49 3.78 4.23
C THR A 20 7.25 2.60 4.80
N PHE A 21 7.95 1.85 3.96
CA PHE A 21 8.61 0.61 4.35
C PHE A 21 10.13 0.79 4.32
N SER A 22 10.78 0.55 5.46
CA SER A 22 12.24 0.74 5.58
C SER A 22 13.06 -0.44 5.06
N GLY A 23 12.41 -1.54 4.66
CA GLY A 23 13.08 -2.75 4.19
C GLY A 23 12.10 -3.79 3.65
N ARG A 24 12.59 -5.03 3.51
CA ARG A 24 11.80 -6.15 2.96
C ARG A 24 10.68 -6.60 3.90
N THR A 25 10.97 -6.64 5.20
CA THR A 25 10.02 -7.07 6.23
C THR A 25 9.09 -5.91 6.58
N ILE A 26 7.79 -6.18 6.52
CA ILE A 26 6.75 -5.23 6.90
C ILE A 26 6.48 -5.37 8.38
N ARG A 27 6.49 -4.25 9.12
CA ARG A 27 6.10 -4.20 10.52
C ARG A 27 4.65 -3.75 10.63
N THR A 28 3.93 -4.28 11.60
CA THR A 28 2.52 -3.91 11.82
C THR A 28 2.34 -2.40 12.04
N ILE A 29 3.29 -1.74 12.72
CA ILE A 29 3.26 -0.28 12.91
C ILE A 29 3.23 0.50 11.60
N GLU A 30 3.89 0.00 10.55
CA GLU A 30 3.95 0.65 9.22
C GLU A 30 2.61 0.59 8.48
N LEU A 31 1.69 -0.26 8.95
CA LEU A 31 0.34 -0.44 8.40
C LEU A 31 -0.76 0.13 9.29
N THR A 32 -0.51 0.28 10.59
CA THR A 32 -1.50 0.81 11.54
C THR A 32 -1.41 2.33 11.73
N GLU A 33 -0.28 2.94 11.39
CA GLU A 33 -0.08 4.40 11.51
C GLU A 33 -0.86 5.19 10.43
N ASN A 34 -0.91 6.51 10.64
CA ASN A 34 -1.98 7.41 10.16
C ASN A 34 -2.26 7.39 8.64
N ASP A 35 -1.26 7.12 7.79
CA ASP A 35 -1.47 7.17 6.34
C ASP A 35 -2.15 5.90 5.80
N VAL A 36 -1.94 4.76 6.47
CA VAL A 36 -2.50 3.45 6.04
C VAL A 36 -3.77 3.11 6.81
N GLY A 37 -3.74 3.29 8.13
CA GLY A 37 -4.92 3.13 9.00
C GLY A 37 -5.54 1.72 9.00
N MET A 38 -4.78 0.65 8.78
CA MET A 38 -5.31 -0.70 8.91
C MET A 38 -5.61 -1.03 10.39
N PRO A 39 -6.73 -1.71 10.69
CA PRO A 39 -6.92 -2.35 11.98
C PRO A 39 -5.80 -3.34 12.28
N ILE A 40 -5.43 -3.48 13.55
CA ILE A 40 -4.32 -4.37 13.99
C ILE A 40 -4.51 -5.80 13.45
N SER A 41 -5.74 -6.34 13.49
CA SER A 41 -6.02 -7.68 12.96
C SER A 41 -5.72 -7.82 11.47
N GLN A 42 -6.11 -6.82 10.67
CA GLN A 42 -5.83 -6.79 9.23
C GLN A 42 -4.32 -6.65 8.98
N ALA A 43 -3.65 -5.73 9.68
CA ALA A 43 -2.21 -5.54 9.58
C ALA A 43 -1.43 -6.82 9.93
N THR A 44 -1.83 -7.55 10.99
CA THR A 44 -1.22 -8.84 11.35
C THR A 44 -1.35 -9.86 10.23
N THR A 45 -2.55 -10.02 9.66
CA THR A 45 -2.73 -10.94 8.52
C THR A 45 -1.93 -10.49 7.29
N PHE A 46 -1.81 -9.18 7.07
CA PHE A 46 -1.06 -8.64 5.94
C PHE A 46 0.44 -8.96 6.04
N VAL A 47 1.07 -8.73 7.20
CA VAL A 47 2.52 -8.96 7.37
C VAL A 47 2.91 -10.44 7.31
N GLU A 48 1.98 -11.34 7.61
CA GLU A 48 2.19 -12.79 7.46
C GLU A 48 2.18 -13.23 6.00
N LYS A 49 1.50 -12.48 5.13
CA LYS A 49 1.28 -12.84 3.73
C LYS A 49 2.19 -12.11 2.76
N TRP A 50 2.64 -10.90 3.10
CA TRP A 50 3.31 -10.00 2.16
C TRP A 50 4.67 -9.53 2.66
N GLN A 51 5.58 -9.31 1.73
CA GLN A 51 6.85 -8.63 1.94
C GLN A 51 7.10 -7.58 0.85
N VAL A 52 7.93 -6.59 1.13
CA VAL A 52 8.27 -5.54 0.17
C VAL A 52 9.51 -5.93 -0.63
N VAL A 53 9.40 -5.92 -1.95
CA VAL A 53 10.56 -6.12 -2.83
C VAL A 53 11.30 -4.80 -3.00
N THR A 54 10.55 -3.75 -3.30
CA THR A 54 11.07 -2.39 -3.49
C THR A 54 9.94 -1.39 -3.32
N GLN A 55 10.29 -0.18 -2.90
CA GLN A 55 9.39 0.95 -2.83
C GLN A 55 10.08 2.16 -3.45
N SER A 56 9.33 2.87 -4.30
CA SER A 56 9.62 4.27 -4.61
C SER A 56 8.85 5.11 -3.59
N PRO A 57 9.54 5.70 -2.60
CA PRO A 57 8.87 6.38 -1.49
C PRO A 57 8.18 7.66 -1.96
N TYR A 58 7.36 8.21 -1.07
CA TYR A 58 6.62 9.46 -1.24
C TYR A 58 7.45 10.53 -1.97
N SER A 59 6.97 10.95 -3.14
CA SER A 59 7.48 12.13 -3.84
C SER A 59 6.75 13.39 -3.34
N ILE A 60 7.28 14.58 -3.65
CA ILE A 60 6.65 15.87 -3.31
C ILE A 60 5.20 16.00 -3.82
N THR A 61 4.83 15.18 -4.82
CA THR A 61 3.49 15.11 -5.41
C THR A 61 2.53 14.17 -4.70
N GLY A 62 2.94 13.48 -3.64
CA GLY A 62 2.09 12.48 -2.95
C GLY A 62 2.06 11.09 -3.60
N LEU A 63 2.62 10.93 -4.80
CA LEU A 63 2.80 9.63 -5.46
C LEU A 63 3.80 8.76 -4.68
N SER A 64 3.42 7.50 -4.43
CA SER A 64 4.38 6.42 -4.12
C SER A 64 3.95 5.11 -4.77
N ALA A 65 4.93 4.23 -5.00
CA ALA A 65 4.72 2.92 -5.61
C ALA A 65 5.48 1.85 -4.84
N THR A 66 4.80 0.76 -4.51
CA THR A 66 5.35 -0.36 -3.74
C THR A 66 5.14 -1.66 -4.50
N VAL A 67 6.19 -2.47 -4.62
CA VAL A 67 6.07 -3.84 -5.12
C VAL A 67 6.00 -4.79 -3.93
N PHE A 68 4.82 -5.37 -3.74
CA PHE A 68 4.58 -6.42 -2.76
C PHE A 68 4.82 -7.80 -3.39
N GLU A 69 5.39 -8.71 -2.62
CA GLU A 69 5.57 -10.10 -2.97
C GLU A 69 4.83 -10.99 -1.97
N GLU A 70 4.04 -11.92 -2.47
CA GLU A 70 3.36 -12.92 -1.65
C GLU A 70 4.37 -13.94 -1.13
N ILE A 71 4.43 -14.10 0.19
CA ILE A 71 5.30 -15.06 0.85
C ILE A 71 4.88 -16.49 0.45
N GLY A 72 5.85 -17.30 0.06
CA GLY A 72 5.64 -18.69 -0.37
C GLY A 72 5.38 -18.86 -1.86
N SER A 73 4.53 -18.01 -2.48
CA SER A 73 4.25 -18.11 -3.92
C SER A 73 5.22 -17.30 -4.79
N GLY A 74 5.79 -16.22 -4.26
CA GLY A 74 6.68 -15.31 -4.98
C GLY A 74 5.97 -14.42 -6.01
N LYS A 75 4.63 -14.42 -6.04
CA LYS A 75 3.84 -13.53 -6.92
C LYS A 75 4.04 -12.08 -6.53
N LYS A 76 4.25 -11.22 -7.52
CA LYS A 76 4.51 -9.79 -7.31
C LYS A 76 3.35 -8.93 -7.78
N TYR A 77 3.07 -7.90 -7.00
CA TYR A 77 2.00 -6.95 -7.25
C TYR A 77 2.56 -5.54 -7.11
N LEU A 78 2.34 -4.71 -8.12
CA LEU A 78 2.67 -3.29 -8.09
C LEU A 78 1.42 -2.53 -7.61
N ALA A 79 1.53 -1.91 -6.44
CA ALA A 79 0.52 -1.01 -5.90
C ALA A 79 1.03 0.42 -6.00
N ILE A 80 0.20 1.30 -6.56
CA ILE A 80 0.51 2.71 -6.76
C ILE A 80 -0.57 3.50 -6.03
N ARG A 81 -0.18 4.43 -5.15
CA ARG A 81 -1.10 5.41 -4.59
C ARG A 81 -0.95 6.75 -5.29
N GLY A 82 -2.06 7.46 -5.44
CA GLY A 82 -2.08 8.80 -6.01
C GLY A 82 -1.72 9.89 -5.02
N THR A 83 -1.67 11.11 -5.53
CA THR A 83 -1.47 12.37 -4.81
C THR A 83 -2.49 12.59 -3.69
N GLU A 84 -2.04 13.13 -2.56
CA GLU A 84 -2.94 13.62 -1.51
C GLU A 84 -3.60 14.94 -1.92
N LEU A 85 -4.90 15.08 -1.63
CA LEU A 85 -5.69 16.31 -1.87
C LEU A 85 -5.15 17.56 -1.15
N SER A 86 -4.24 17.38 -0.18
CA SER A 86 -3.56 18.44 0.57
C SER A 86 -2.58 19.24 -0.31
N GLY A 87 -2.09 18.65 -1.40
CA GLY A 87 -1.53 19.39 -2.51
C GLY A 87 -2.68 19.97 -3.31
N ASN A 88 -2.90 21.28 -3.25
CA ASN A 88 -3.85 22.06 -4.08
C ASN A 88 -3.75 21.81 -5.60
N ASP A 89 -2.88 20.89 -6.05
CA ASP A 89 -2.63 20.46 -7.42
C ASP A 89 -3.89 19.88 -8.08
N LEU A 90 -4.57 18.93 -7.43
CA LEU A 90 -5.75 18.26 -8.01
C LEU A 90 -6.96 19.21 -8.19
N THR A 91 -7.09 20.22 -7.32
CA THR A 91 -8.14 21.24 -7.42
C THR A 91 -7.74 22.42 -8.30
N ALA A 92 -6.45 22.75 -8.40
CA ALA A 92 -5.92 23.80 -9.28
C ALA A 92 -5.87 23.37 -10.76
N ASP A 93 -5.64 22.09 -11.04
CA ASP A 93 -5.66 21.51 -12.40
C ASP A 93 -7.09 21.24 -12.92
N GLY A 94 -8.11 21.58 -12.12
CA GLY A 94 -9.51 21.63 -12.57
C GLY A 94 -10.20 20.28 -12.66
N LEU A 95 -10.26 19.54 -11.54
CA LEU A 95 -11.24 18.47 -11.34
C LEU A 95 -12.67 18.90 -11.70
#